data_AF-A0A1V5RX47-F1
#
_entry.id   AF-A0A1V5RX47-F1
#
_cell.length_a   1.000
_cell.length_b   1.000
_cell.length_c   1.000
_cell.angle_alpha   90.00
_cell.angle_beta   90.00
_cell.angle_gamma   90.00
#
_symmetry.space_group_name_H-M   'P 1'
#
loop_
_entity.id
_entity.type
_entity.pdbx_description
1 polymer ?
#
loop_
_entity_poly.entity_id
_entity_poly.type
_entity_poly.pdbx_seq_one_letter_code
_entity_poly.pdbx_strand_id
1 'polypeptide(L)'
;MASFLEKVQTLISADLNRLVDRALRSNEPAIFQGHIRELQDMQAQLADQLVKVRAEITRMRRRSDEQQALVVQQDLEVDSLLREGLEGDALAAQERLNQSRLAAARQSERLERLEAEYAQLSETKAQLDARIEALVRSEPDVEGLVGLARAKQHAAEAMQSLEDLSGAGDPDVLRVVDAIRDRLAEAEAQIAQLEQRGLARGETPEVLKRKELEAQLEARKARLGL
;
A
#
# COMPACT_ATOMS: atom_id res chain seq x y z
N MET A 1 3.26 13.76 -9.47
CA MET A 1 2.45 13.49 -8.27
C MET A 1 1.22 12.66 -8.62
N ALA A 2 0.25 13.16 -9.41
CA ALA A 2 -0.98 12.43 -9.74
C ALA A 2 -0.76 10.99 -10.27
N SER A 3 0.03 10.81 -11.33
CA SER A 3 0.33 9.47 -11.89
C SER A 3 1.06 8.53 -10.91
N PHE A 4 1.86 9.07 -9.98
CA PHE A 4 2.55 8.26 -8.98
C PHE A 4 1.59 7.82 -7.87
N LEU A 5 0.75 8.74 -7.38
CA LEU A 5 -0.30 8.44 -6.42
C LEU A 5 -1.31 7.45 -6.98
N GLU A 6 -1.69 7.58 -8.25
CA GLU A 6 -2.53 6.60 -8.95
C GLU A 6 -1.87 5.21 -9.01
N LYS A 7 -0.56 5.15 -9.27
CA LYS A 7 0.18 3.89 -9.25
C LYS A 7 0.18 3.27 -7.85
N VAL A 8 0.49 4.05 -6.82
CA VAL A 8 0.46 3.61 -5.41
C VAL A 8 -0.94 3.11 -5.05
N GLN A 9 -1.98 3.88 -5.40
CA GLN A 9 -3.35 3.53 -5.11
C GLN A 9 -3.79 2.26 -5.86
N THR A 10 -3.37 2.08 -7.11
CA THR A 10 -3.60 0.85 -7.89
C THR A 10 -2.98 -0.37 -7.20
N LEU A 11 -1.77 -0.23 -6.67
CA LEU A 11 -1.07 -1.32 -5.99
C LEU A 11 -1.64 -1.59 -4.59
N ILE A 12 -2.04 -0.55 -3.85
CA ILE A 12 -2.80 -0.70 -2.59
C ILE A 12 -4.12 -1.44 -2.84
N SER A 13 -4.77 -1.14 -3.97
CA SER A 13 -6.05 -1.73 -4.39
C SER A 13 -5.91 -3.14 -4.96
N ALA A 14 -4.69 -3.61 -5.24
CA ALA A 14 -4.49 -4.96 -5.74
C ALA A 14 -5.05 -5.96 -4.73
N ASP A 15 -5.81 -6.94 -5.19
CA ASP A 15 -6.44 -7.92 -4.31
C ASP A 15 -5.38 -8.93 -3.81
N LEU A 16 -5.32 -9.14 -2.50
CA LEU A 16 -4.44 -10.13 -1.87
C LEU A 16 -4.66 -11.50 -2.52
N ASN A 17 -5.93 -11.86 -2.77
CA ASN A 17 -6.31 -13.12 -3.38
C ASN A 17 -5.73 -13.28 -4.80
N ARG A 18 -5.68 -12.22 -5.60
CA ARG A 18 -5.08 -12.27 -6.93
C ARG A 18 -3.57 -12.48 -6.89
N LEU A 19 -2.88 -11.94 -5.88
CA LEU A 19 -1.44 -12.15 -5.70
C LEU A 19 -1.15 -13.58 -5.26
N VAL A 20 -1.94 -14.10 -4.32
CA VAL A 20 -1.89 -15.50 -3.87
C VAL A 20 -2.16 -16.45 -5.04
N ASP A 21 -3.24 -16.22 -5.81
CA ASP A 21 -3.58 -17.01 -6.98
C ASP A 21 -2.45 -17.03 -8.02
N ARG A 22 -1.79 -15.88 -8.23
CA ARG A 22 -0.67 -15.79 -9.17
C ARG A 22 0.55 -16.56 -8.66
N ALA A 23 0.86 -16.46 -7.37
CA ALA A 23 1.95 -17.22 -6.76
C ALA A 23 1.68 -18.73 -6.81
N LEU A 24 0.43 -19.16 -6.59
CA LEU A 24 0.04 -20.58 -6.70
C LEU A 24 0.10 -21.09 -8.14
N ARG A 25 -0.39 -20.32 -9.12
CA ARG A 25 -0.36 -20.72 -10.54
C ARG A 25 1.03 -20.82 -11.13
N SER A 26 1.91 -19.89 -10.75
CA SER A 26 3.33 -19.92 -11.14
C SER A 26 4.15 -20.87 -10.28
N ASN A 27 3.57 -21.35 -9.18
CA ASN A 27 4.24 -22.09 -8.14
C ASN A 27 5.46 -21.33 -7.59
N GLU A 28 5.48 -19.99 -7.60
CA GLU A 28 6.64 -19.18 -7.22
C GLU A 28 6.31 -18.21 -6.07
N PRO A 29 6.81 -18.48 -4.83
CA PRO A 29 6.59 -17.58 -3.70
C PRO A 29 7.31 -16.22 -3.90
N ALA A 30 8.36 -16.20 -4.72
CA ALA A 30 9.12 -15.00 -5.06
C ALA A 30 8.27 -13.90 -5.72
N ILE A 31 7.15 -14.23 -6.37
CA ILE A 31 6.25 -13.22 -6.96
C ILE A 31 5.59 -12.38 -5.86
N PHE A 32 5.18 -13.01 -4.76
CA PHE A 32 4.57 -12.34 -3.62
C PHE A 32 5.58 -11.43 -2.92
N GLN A 33 6.80 -11.94 -2.68
CA GLN A 33 7.92 -11.18 -2.13
C GLN A 33 8.32 -10.00 -3.01
N GLY A 34 8.36 -10.18 -4.32
CA GLY A 34 8.67 -9.11 -5.27
C GLY A 34 7.66 -7.97 -5.18
N HIS A 35 6.37 -8.29 -5.01
CA HIS A 35 5.34 -7.27 -4.82
C HIS A 35 5.49 -6.51 -3.50
N ILE A 36 5.80 -7.19 -2.40
CA ILE A 36 6.11 -6.54 -1.11
C ILE A 36 7.27 -5.54 -1.28
N ARG A 37 8.34 -5.95 -1.96
CA ARG A 37 9.49 -5.07 -2.22
C ARG A 37 9.12 -3.86 -3.07
N GLU A 38 8.32 -4.03 -4.12
CA GLU A 38 7.85 -2.90 -4.94
C GLU A 38 7.05 -1.89 -4.10
N LEU A 39 6.20 -2.36 -3.18
CA LEU A 39 5.47 -1.48 -2.27
C LEU A 39 6.41 -0.77 -1.28
N GLN A 40 7.40 -1.47 -0.72
CA GLN A 40 8.41 -0.90 0.18
C GLN A 40 9.26 0.17 -0.53
N ASP A 41 9.63 -0.04 -1.79
CA ASP A 41 10.36 0.96 -2.58
C ASP A 41 9.51 2.22 -2.79
N MET A 42 8.21 2.07 -3.06
CA MET A 42 7.30 3.21 -3.17
C MET A 42 7.08 3.92 -1.83
N GLN A 43 7.04 3.18 -0.73
CA GLN A 43 6.96 3.71 0.62
C GLN A 43 8.16 4.61 0.94
N ALA A 44 9.37 4.18 0.57
CA ALA A 44 10.58 4.98 0.71
C ALA A 44 10.52 6.25 -0.16
N GLN A 45 10.07 6.14 -1.42
CA GLN A 45 9.90 7.29 -2.31
C GLN A 45 8.88 8.30 -1.77
N LEU A 46 7.76 7.84 -1.21
CA LEU A 46 6.76 8.69 -0.55
C LEU A 46 7.33 9.38 0.68
N ALA A 47 8.11 8.68 1.51
CA ALA A 47 8.75 9.26 2.68
C ALA A 47 9.71 10.40 2.29
N ASP A 48 10.52 10.22 1.25
CA ASP A 48 11.40 11.25 0.73
C ASP A 48 10.63 12.47 0.18
N GLN A 49 9.53 12.23 -0.53
CA GLN A 49 8.66 13.30 -1.02
C GLN A 49 8.04 14.09 0.13
N LEU A 50 7.53 13.43 1.17
CA LEU A 50 6.99 14.08 2.36
C LEU A 50 8.02 14.97 3.05
N VAL A 51 9.26 14.51 3.18
CA VAL A 51 10.35 15.33 3.75
C VAL A 51 10.59 16.59 2.91
N LYS A 52 10.63 16.47 1.58
CA LYS A 52 10.82 17.60 0.66
C LYS A 52 9.67 18.61 0.76
N VAL A 53 8.43 18.13 0.71
CA VAL A 53 7.23 18.99 0.82
C VAL A 53 7.17 19.67 2.18
N ARG A 54 7.48 18.97 3.28
CA ARG A 54 7.54 19.56 4.63
C ARG A 54 8.59 20.67 4.73
N ALA A 55 9.75 20.48 4.12
CA ALA A 55 10.80 21.50 4.06
C ALA A 55 10.38 22.70 3.19
N GLU A 56 9.60 22.50 2.15
CA GLU A 56 9.01 23.58 1.34
C GLU A 56 7.95 24.35 2.13
N ILE A 57 7.01 23.66 2.80
CA ILE A 57 6.00 24.26 3.69
C ILE A 57 6.67 25.12 4.75
N THR A 58 7.70 24.61 5.43
CA THR A 58 8.40 25.35 6.48
C THR A 58 9.02 26.64 5.95
N ARG A 59 9.66 26.58 4.78
CA ARG A 59 10.25 27.76 4.12
C ARG A 59 9.19 28.74 3.65
N MET A 60 8.09 28.24 3.09
CA MET A 60 6.99 29.06 2.60
C MET A 60 6.25 29.76 3.73
N ARG A 61 5.97 29.05 4.83
CA ARG A 61 5.31 29.60 6.02
C ARG A 61 6.13 30.75 6.60
N ARG A 62 7.45 30.57 6.76
CA ARG A 62 8.33 31.65 7.21
C ARG A 62 8.26 32.89 6.30
N ARG A 63 8.32 32.71 4.98
CA ARG A 63 8.20 33.83 4.02
C ARG A 63 6.82 34.50 4.09
N SER A 64 5.76 33.72 4.28
CA SER A 64 4.39 34.22 4.44
C SER A 64 4.26 35.06 5.70
N ASP A 65 4.87 34.62 6.82
CA ASP A 65 4.87 35.36 8.08
C ASP A 65 5.63 36.70 7.94
N GLU A 66 6.79 36.67 7.28
CA GLU A 66 7.59 37.87 6.97
C GLU A 66 6.80 38.86 6.09
N GLN A 67 6.10 38.36 5.06
CA GLN A 67 5.26 39.18 4.19
C GLN A 67 4.04 39.75 4.92
N GLN A 68 3.42 38.99 5.82
CA GLN A 68 2.29 39.45 6.61
C GLN A 68 2.72 40.54 7.61
N ALA A 69 3.91 40.40 8.21
CA ALA A 69 4.49 41.43 9.07
C ALA A 69 4.74 42.72 8.29
N LEU A 70 5.22 42.64 7.05
CA LEU A 70 5.38 43.81 6.18
C LEU A 70 4.05 44.50 5.89
N VAL A 71 2.99 43.73 5.62
CA VAL A 71 1.63 44.28 5.42
C VAL A 71 1.17 45.06 6.66
N VAL A 72 1.41 44.53 7.86
CA VAL A 72 1.06 45.23 9.12
C VAL A 72 1.88 46.51 9.29
N GLN A 73 3.18 46.49 8.97
CA GLN A 73 4.02 47.68 9.04
C GLN A 73 3.57 48.77 8.07
N GLN A 74 3.22 48.40 6.83
CA GLN A 74 2.75 49.34 5.81
C GLN A 74 1.37 49.93 6.17
N ASP A 75 0.50 49.17 6.83
CA ASP A 75 -0.77 49.65 7.34
C ASP A 75 -0.57 50.75 8.41
N LEU A 76 0.36 50.52 9.34
CA LEU A 76 0.76 51.52 10.34
C LEU A 76 1.43 52.76 9.73
N GLU A 77 2.21 52.59 8.64
CA GLU A 77 2.82 53.70 7.90
C GLU A 77 1.74 54.61 7.30
N VAL A 78 0.70 54.03 6.67
CA VAL A 78 -0.45 54.78 6.13
C VAL A 78 -1.13 55.58 7.24
N ASP A 79 -1.41 54.96 8.39
CA ASP A 79 -2.01 55.63 9.53
C ASP A 79 -1.18 56.81 10.05
N SER A 80 0.15 56.68 10.07
CA SER A 80 1.05 57.76 10.49
C SER A 80 1.00 58.94 9.52
N LEU A 81 1.11 58.67 8.21
CA LEU A 81 1.08 59.71 7.17
C LEU A 81 -0.24 60.48 7.18
N LEU A 82 -1.36 59.80 7.42
CA LEU A 82 -2.67 60.45 7.56
C LEU A 82 -2.74 61.35 8.80
N ARG A 83 -2.19 60.92 9.95
CA ARG A 83 -2.15 61.74 11.17
C ARG A 83 -1.30 62.99 11.02
N GLU A 84 -0.25 62.93 10.19
CA GLU A 84 0.64 64.04 9.87
C GLU A 84 0.06 64.98 8.79
N GLY A 85 -1.10 64.64 8.21
CA GLY A 85 -1.77 65.42 7.16
C GLY A 85 -1.12 65.29 5.77
N LEU A 86 -0.27 64.28 5.57
CA LEU A 86 0.44 64.03 4.32
C LEU A 86 -0.39 63.14 3.37
N GLU A 87 -1.54 63.65 2.92
CA GLU A 87 -2.53 62.87 2.16
C GLU A 87 -1.99 62.26 0.85
N GLY A 88 -1.12 62.99 0.13
CA GLY A 88 -0.50 62.50 -1.11
C GLY A 88 0.42 61.31 -0.88
N ASP A 89 1.25 61.37 0.17
CA ASP A 89 2.16 60.28 0.54
C ASP A 89 1.38 59.09 1.11
N ALA A 90 0.33 59.34 1.89
CA ALA A 90 -0.56 58.31 2.38
C ALA A 90 -1.24 57.53 1.24
N LEU A 91 -1.66 58.20 0.16
CA LEU A 91 -2.24 57.56 -1.01
C LEU A 91 -1.23 56.64 -1.71
N ALA A 92 0.01 57.08 -1.89
CA ALA A 92 1.08 56.26 -2.46
C ALA A 92 1.46 55.07 -1.54
N ALA A 93 1.47 55.26 -0.21
CA ALA A 93 1.68 54.19 0.75
C ALA A 93 0.52 53.17 0.73
N GLN A 94 -0.72 53.62 0.60
CA GLN A 94 -1.90 52.76 0.50
C GLN A 94 -1.86 51.89 -0.76
N GLU A 95 -1.40 52.42 -1.89
CA GLU A 95 -1.24 51.63 -3.11
C GLU A 95 -0.19 50.51 -2.92
N ARG A 96 0.95 50.82 -2.30
CA ARG A 96 1.98 49.82 -1.95
C ARG A 96 1.42 48.74 -1.01
N LEU A 97 0.68 49.15 0.02
CA LEU A 97 0.02 48.23 0.96
C LEU A 97 -0.95 47.28 0.24
N ASN A 98 -1.76 47.80 -0.69
CA ASN A 98 -2.69 46.98 -1.46
C ASN A 98 -1.97 45.93 -2.30
N GLN A 99 -0.85 46.29 -2.93
CA GLN A 99 -0.01 45.35 -3.68
C GLN A 99 0.60 44.28 -2.78
N SER A 100 1.10 44.66 -1.60
CA SER A 100 1.63 43.73 -0.60
C SER A 100 0.57 42.78 -0.05
N ARG A 101 -0.65 43.26 0.21
CA ARG A 101 -1.80 42.44 0.63
C ARG A 101 -2.15 41.40 -0.43
N LEU A 102 -2.19 41.79 -1.71
CA LEU A 102 -2.43 40.86 -2.81
C LEU A 102 -1.29 39.82 -2.93
N ALA A 103 -0.04 40.23 -2.72
CA ALA A 103 1.09 39.30 -2.70
C ALA A 103 1.00 38.30 -1.53
N ALA A 104 0.67 38.79 -0.32
CA ALA A 104 0.47 37.95 0.86
C ALA A 104 -0.64 36.92 0.65
N ALA A 105 -1.81 37.35 0.16
CA ALA A 105 -2.94 36.46 -0.12
C ALA A 105 -2.58 35.32 -1.08
N ARG A 106 -1.83 35.62 -2.15
CA ARG A 106 -1.36 34.61 -3.11
C ARG A 106 -0.36 33.63 -2.50
N GLN A 107 0.48 34.09 -1.57
CA GLN A 107 1.41 33.21 -0.85
C GLN A 107 0.67 32.30 0.12
N SER A 108 -0.31 32.83 0.86
CA SER A 108 -1.16 32.03 1.75
C SER A 108 -1.90 30.94 0.99
N GLU A 109 -2.52 31.27 -0.14
CA GLU A 109 -3.20 30.29 -0.99
C GLU A 109 -2.22 29.19 -1.47
N ARG A 110 -0.99 29.56 -1.84
CA ARG A 110 0.03 28.58 -2.22
C ARG A 110 0.46 27.69 -1.05
N LEU A 111 0.58 28.25 0.14
CA LEU A 111 0.90 27.50 1.36
C LEU A 111 -0.20 26.50 1.68
N GLU A 112 -1.47 26.91 1.64
CA GLU A 112 -2.63 26.03 1.85
C GLU A 112 -2.65 24.86 0.87
N ARG A 113 -2.35 25.10 -0.42
CA ARG A 113 -2.23 24.03 -1.42
C ARG A 113 -1.12 23.04 -1.11
N LEU A 114 0.05 23.52 -0.65
CA LEU A 114 1.16 22.64 -0.24
C LEU A 114 0.81 21.83 1.00
N GLU A 115 0.13 22.42 1.98
CA GLU A 115 -0.34 21.73 3.18
C GLU A 115 -1.37 20.65 2.84
N ALA A 116 -2.28 20.92 1.90
CA ALA A 116 -3.23 19.93 1.40
C ALA A 116 -2.54 18.78 0.65
N GLU A 117 -1.54 19.08 -0.18
CA GLU A 117 -0.73 18.07 -0.87
C GLU A 117 0.03 17.18 0.13
N TYR A 118 0.63 17.78 1.16
CA TYR A 118 1.30 17.05 2.22
C TYR A 118 0.34 16.11 2.96
N ALA A 119 -0.87 16.57 3.27
CA ALA A 119 -1.88 15.74 3.93
C ALA A 119 -2.26 14.52 3.07
N GLN A 120 -2.49 14.72 1.77
CA GLN A 120 -2.79 13.64 0.83
C GLN A 120 -1.64 12.61 0.72
N LEU A 121 -0.40 13.09 0.63
CA LEU A 121 0.78 12.21 0.59
C LEU A 121 0.92 11.41 1.89
N SER A 122 0.65 12.04 3.04
CA SER A 122 0.73 11.39 4.36
C SER A 122 -0.33 10.32 4.52
N GLU A 123 -1.56 10.60 4.08
CA GLU A 123 -2.65 9.62 4.08
C GLU A 123 -2.33 8.42 3.18
N THR A 124 -1.84 8.69 1.96
CA THR A 124 -1.45 7.64 1.02
C THR A 124 -0.33 6.77 1.60
N LYS A 125 0.66 7.38 2.27
CA LYS A 125 1.71 6.65 2.95
C LYS A 125 1.15 5.75 4.05
N ALA A 126 0.23 6.24 4.89
CA ALA A 126 -0.38 5.44 5.95
C ALA A 126 -1.15 4.22 5.39
N GLN A 127 -1.88 4.41 4.29
CA GLN A 127 -2.57 3.31 3.61
C GLN A 127 -1.58 2.28 3.04
N LEU A 128 -0.46 2.75 2.47
CA LEU A 128 0.60 1.88 1.96
C LEU A 128 1.30 1.10 3.08
N ASP A 129 1.60 1.75 4.21
CA ASP A 129 2.21 1.13 5.38
C ASP A 129 1.34 -0.02 5.90
N ALA A 130 0.04 0.23 6.10
CA ALA A 130 -0.92 -0.78 6.55
C ALA A 130 -1.02 -1.95 5.55
N ARG A 131 -0.93 -1.66 4.25
CA ARG A 131 -0.97 -2.69 3.21
C ARG A 131 0.27 -3.58 3.21
N ILE A 132 1.45 -2.98 3.35
CA ILE A 132 2.71 -3.71 3.45
C ILE A 132 2.68 -4.62 4.68
N GLU A 133 2.25 -4.10 5.82
CA GLU A 133 2.14 -4.89 7.05
C GLU A 133 1.22 -6.11 6.87
N ALA A 134 0.05 -5.92 6.26
CA ALA A 134 -0.87 -7.01 5.97
C ALA A 134 -0.25 -8.08 5.05
N LEU A 135 0.46 -7.66 4.01
CA LEU A 135 1.12 -8.59 3.07
C LEU A 135 2.26 -9.35 3.74
N VAL A 136 3.14 -8.67 4.46
CA VAL A 136 4.24 -9.30 5.21
C VAL A 136 3.71 -10.30 6.23
N ARG A 137 2.60 -9.98 6.91
CA ARG A 137 1.98 -10.91 7.86
C ARG A 137 1.47 -12.19 7.19
N SER A 138 0.94 -12.08 5.97
CA SER A 138 0.42 -13.23 5.20
C SER A 138 1.49 -14.02 4.44
N GLU A 139 2.72 -13.51 4.35
CA GLU A 139 3.81 -14.12 3.57
C GLU A 139 4.07 -15.60 3.94
N PRO A 140 4.17 -15.99 5.24
CA PRO A 140 4.41 -17.38 5.62
C PRO A 140 3.29 -18.32 5.17
N ASP A 141 2.04 -17.85 5.20
CA ASP A 141 0.88 -18.63 4.77
C ASP A 141 0.93 -18.88 3.26
N VAL A 142 1.29 -17.85 2.48
CA VAL A 142 1.46 -17.97 1.03
C VAL A 142 2.60 -18.92 0.68
N GLU A 143 3.74 -18.82 1.36
CA GLU A 143 4.86 -19.75 1.19
C GLU A 143 4.46 -21.19 1.49
N GLY A 144 3.71 -21.41 2.59
CA GLY A 144 3.19 -22.72 2.95
C GLY A 144 2.25 -23.29 1.90
N LEU A 145 1.30 -22.49 1.40
CA LEU A 145 0.35 -22.90 0.36
C LEU A 145 1.04 -23.23 -0.97
N VAL A 146 2.02 -22.42 -1.39
CA VAL A 146 2.79 -22.68 -2.61
C VAL A 146 3.67 -23.92 -2.45
N GLY A 147 4.32 -24.11 -1.29
CA GLY A 147 5.10 -25.31 -1.00
C GLY A 147 4.24 -26.59 -1.04
N LEU A 148 3.03 -26.52 -0.48
CA LEU A 148 2.06 -27.60 -0.53
C LEU A 148 1.56 -27.89 -1.96
N ALA A 149 1.29 -26.85 -2.76
CA ALA A 149 0.92 -26.98 -4.16
C ALA A 149 2.03 -27.67 -4.98
N ARG A 150 3.30 -27.29 -4.77
CA ARG A 150 4.47 -27.98 -5.34
C ARG A 150 4.52 -29.45 -4.94
N ALA A 151 4.33 -29.76 -3.67
CA ALA A 151 4.35 -31.13 -3.17
C ALA A 151 3.26 -32.00 -3.83
N LYS A 152 2.03 -31.50 -3.94
CA LYS A 152 0.92 -32.19 -4.62
C LYS A 152 1.19 -32.40 -6.12
N GLN A 153 1.77 -31.41 -6.79
CA GLN A 153 2.15 -31.54 -8.19
C GLN A 153 3.18 -32.67 -8.39
N HIS A 154 4.23 -32.71 -7.58
CA HIS A 154 5.24 -33.77 -7.66
C HIS A 154 4.68 -35.14 -7.33
N ALA A 155 3.75 -35.24 -6.37
CA ALA A 155 3.07 -36.50 -6.08
C ALA A 155 2.24 -37.00 -7.29
N ALA A 156 1.53 -36.10 -7.97
CA ALA A 156 0.79 -36.42 -9.20
C ALA A 156 1.73 -36.88 -10.34
N GLU A 157 2.85 -36.17 -10.56
CA GLU A 157 3.87 -36.55 -11.56
C GLU A 157 4.50 -37.92 -11.25
N ALA A 158 4.76 -38.20 -9.97
CA ALA A 158 5.27 -39.48 -9.52
C ALA A 158 4.25 -40.62 -9.75
N MET A 159 2.97 -40.38 -9.45
CA MET A 159 1.90 -41.35 -9.75
C MET A 159 1.80 -41.67 -11.23
N GLN A 160 1.87 -40.65 -12.09
CA GLN A 160 1.82 -40.82 -13.54
C GLN A 160 3.04 -41.61 -14.05
N SER A 161 4.24 -41.28 -13.58
CA SER A 161 5.47 -42.00 -13.93
C SER A 161 5.41 -43.49 -13.50
N LEU A 162 4.82 -43.76 -12.34
CA LEU A 162 4.60 -45.12 -11.85
C LEU A 162 3.55 -45.88 -12.69
N GLU A 163 2.52 -45.19 -13.17
CA GLU A 163 1.53 -45.76 -14.10
C GLU A 163 2.17 -46.17 -15.42
N ASP A 164 3.00 -45.30 -16.01
CA ASP A 164 3.77 -45.58 -17.22
C ASP A 164 4.71 -46.78 -17.04
N LEU A 165 5.39 -46.89 -15.90
CA LEU A 165 6.26 -48.03 -15.56
C LEU A 165 5.48 -49.33 -15.37
N SER A 166 4.28 -49.27 -14.78
CA SER A 166 3.42 -50.46 -14.63
C SER A 166 2.93 -50.99 -15.98
N GLY A 167 2.77 -50.11 -16.98
CA GLY A 167 2.41 -50.46 -18.35
C GLY A 167 3.49 -51.22 -19.12
N ALA A 168 4.73 -51.26 -18.63
CA ALA A 168 5.87 -51.93 -19.29
C ALA A 168 5.90 -53.46 -19.12
N GLY A 169 5.10 -54.03 -18.20
CA GLY A 169 4.79 -55.48 -18.15
C GLY A 169 5.76 -56.38 -17.36
N ASP A 170 6.70 -55.84 -16.58
CA ASP A 170 7.62 -56.63 -15.74
C ASP A 170 7.02 -56.89 -14.33
N PRO A 171 6.81 -58.15 -13.91
CA PRO A 171 6.18 -58.49 -12.64
C PRO A 171 6.98 -58.11 -11.38
N ASP A 172 8.31 -58.02 -11.46
CA ASP A 172 9.12 -57.57 -10.33
C ASP A 172 9.10 -56.04 -10.20
N VAL A 173 9.04 -55.34 -11.35
CA VAL A 173 8.79 -53.89 -11.39
C VAL A 173 7.41 -53.56 -10.84
N LEU A 174 6.39 -54.35 -11.17
CA LEU A 174 5.03 -54.17 -10.66
C LEU A 174 4.95 -54.20 -9.13
N ARG A 175 5.61 -55.17 -8.47
CA ARG A 175 5.66 -55.21 -6.99
C ARG A 175 6.30 -53.97 -6.38
N VAL A 176 7.39 -53.49 -6.97
CA VAL A 176 8.10 -52.30 -6.48
C VAL A 176 7.26 -51.05 -6.71
N VAL A 177 6.61 -50.93 -7.88
CA VAL A 177 5.69 -49.84 -8.21
C VAL A 177 4.51 -49.80 -7.25
N ASP A 178 3.89 -50.93 -6.94
CA ASP A 178 2.76 -50.99 -5.99
C ASP A 178 3.18 -50.59 -4.57
N ALA A 179 4.34 -51.05 -4.09
CA ALA A 179 4.87 -50.64 -2.79
C ALA A 179 5.20 -49.14 -2.71
N ILE A 180 5.62 -48.52 -3.82
CA ILE A 180 5.85 -47.07 -3.89
C ILE A 180 4.51 -46.32 -3.92
N ARG A 181 3.50 -46.82 -4.65
CA ARG A 181 2.14 -46.25 -4.66
C ARG A 181 1.52 -46.21 -3.26
N ASP A 182 1.61 -47.31 -2.52
CA ASP A 182 1.06 -47.38 -1.16
C ASP A 182 1.69 -46.33 -0.23
N ARG A 183 3.01 -46.15 -0.31
CA ARG A 183 3.73 -45.13 0.47
C ARG A 183 3.36 -43.70 0.06
N LEU A 184 3.17 -43.47 -1.23
CA LEU A 184 2.78 -42.16 -1.74
C LEU A 184 1.35 -41.81 -1.33
N ALA A 185 0.43 -42.76 -1.39
CA ALA A 185 -0.95 -42.61 -0.92
C ALA A 185 -1.01 -42.34 0.59
N GLU A 186 -0.15 -43.01 1.39
CA GLU A 186 -0.03 -42.75 2.83
C GLU A 186 0.49 -41.32 3.11
N ALA A 187 1.50 -40.86 2.34
CA ALA A 187 2.01 -39.49 2.45
C ALA A 187 0.97 -38.44 2.06
N GLU A 188 0.19 -38.65 1.00
CA GLU A 188 -0.91 -37.76 0.61
C GLU A 188 -2.02 -37.72 1.67
N ALA A 189 -2.37 -38.87 2.27
CA ALA A 189 -3.32 -38.93 3.36
C ALA A 189 -2.83 -38.15 4.59
N GLN A 190 -1.53 -38.22 4.91
CA GLN A 190 -0.91 -37.42 5.98
C GLN A 190 -0.96 -35.92 5.66
N ILE A 191 -0.69 -35.52 4.42
CA ILE A 191 -0.82 -34.13 3.96
C ILE A 191 -2.27 -33.64 4.11
N ALA A 192 -3.25 -34.43 3.68
CA ALA A 192 -4.68 -34.08 3.81
C ALA A 192 -5.13 -34.00 5.29
N GLN A 193 -4.59 -34.85 6.17
CA GLN A 193 -4.84 -34.76 7.61
C GLN A 193 -4.20 -33.52 8.25
N LEU A 194 -3.02 -33.11 7.79
CA LEU A 194 -2.39 -31.86 8.22
C LEU A 194 -3.17 -30.64 7.75
N GLU A 195 -3.71 -30.66 6.51
CA GLU A 195 -4.66 -29.65 6.03
C GLU A 195 -5.89 -29.56 6.96
N GLN A 196 -6.54 -30.69 7.26
CA GLN A 196 -7.70 -30.73 8.16
C GLN A 196 -7.38 -30.26 9.60
N ARG A 197 -6.17 -30.52 10.10
CA ARG A 197 -5.72 -30.05 11.42
C ARG A 197 -5.36 -28.56 11.44
N GLY A 198 -4.77 -28.05 10.36
CA GLY A 198 -4.55 -26.61 10.16
C GLY A 198 -5.88 -25.86 10.15
N LEU A 199 -6.87 -26.41 9.43
CA LEU A 199 -8.26 -25.92 9.38
C LEU A 199 -8.95 -25.93 10.76
N ALA A 200 -8.64 -26.89 11.64
CA ALA A 200 -9.22 -27.01 12.97
C ALA A 200 -8.62 -26.06 14.03
N ARG A 201 -7.46 -25.44 13.79
CA ARG A 201 -6.81 -24.49 14.72
C ARG A 201 -7.31 -23.05 14.64
N GLY A 202 -8.26 -22.75 13.74
CA GLY A 202 -9.01 -21.48 13.77
C GLY A 202 -8.90 -20.58 12.54
N GLU A 203 -8.34 -21.07 11.43
CA GLU A 203 -8.33 -20.34 10.16
C GLU A 203 -8.80 -21.26 9.04
N THR A 204 -10.11 -21.45 8.94
CA THR A 204 -10.68 -22.03 7.73
C THR A 204 -10.71 -20.97 6.62
N PRO A 205 -10.62 -21.37 5.34
CA PRO A 205 -10.90 -20.49 4.19
C PRO A 205 -12.26 -19.80 4.30
N GLU A 206 -13.23 -20.41 4.99
CA GLU A 206 -14.53 -19.80 5.29
C GLU A 206 -14.45 -18.74 6.38
N VAL A 207 -13.61 -18.90 7.41
CA VAL A 207 -13.37 -17.88 8.44
C VAL A 207 -12.55 -16.72 7.87
N LEU A 208 -11.57 -16.99 6.99
CA LEU A 208 -10.86 -15.95 6.24
C LEU A 208 -11.79 -15.23 5.26
N LYS A 209 -12.60 -15.96 4.47
CA LYS A 209 -13.67 -15.36 3.64
C LYS A 209 -14.66 -14.56 4.47
N ARG A 210 -15.03 -15.02 5.66
CA ARG A 210 -15.98 -14.33 6.53
C ARG A 210 -15.38 -13.06 7.12
N LYS A 211 -14.14 -13.10 7.62
CA LYS A 211 -13.39 -11.92 8.09
C LYS A 211 -13.18 -10.91 6.96
N GLU A 212 -12.92 -11.37 5.75
CA GLU A 212 -12.73 -10.51 4.58
C GLU A 212 -14.06 -9.94 4.06
N LEU A 213 -15.16 -10.71 4.08
CA LEU A 213 -16.52 -10.21 3.82
C LEU A 213 -16.98 -9.20 4.89
N GLU A 214 -16.63 -9.44 6.15
CA GLU A 214 -16.89 -8.50 7.27
C GLU A 214 -16.08 -7.21 7.09
N ALA A 215 -14.80 -7.29 6.70
CA ALA A 215 -13.98 -6.11 6.39
C ALA A 215 -14.50 -5.33 5.18
N GLN A 216 -14.96 -6.01 4.13
CA GLN A 216 -15.58 -5.39 2.96
C GLN A 216 -16.92 -4.72 3.32
N LEU A 217 -17.71 -5.32 4.22
CA LEU A 217 -18.96 -4.75 4.72
C LEU A 217 -18.72 -3.52 5.59
N GLU A 218 -17.73 -3.55 6.49
CA GLU A 218 -17.35 -2.41 7.32
C GLU A 218 -16.83 -1.23 6.49
N ALA A 219 -15.99 -1.48 5.48
CA ALA A 219 -15.58 -0.45 4.53
C ALA A 219 -16.77 0.16 3.77
N ARG A 220 -17.81 -0.63 3.49
CA ARG A 220 -19.04 -0.17 2.84
C ARG A 220 -19.92 0.65 3.77
N LYS A 221 -20.04 0.25 5.04
CA LYS A 221 -20.77 0.99 6.08
C LYS A 221 -20.13 2.35 6.35
N ALA A 222 -18.81 2.39 6.51
CA ALA A 222 -18.04 3.63 6.68
C ALA A 222 -18.25 4.62 5.52
N ARG A 223 -18.38 4.09 4.28
CA ARG A 223 -18.65 4.90 3.08
C ARG A 223 -20.09 5.41 2.99
N LEU A 224 -21.03 4.75 3.66
CA LEU A 224 -22.45 5.09 3.73
C LEU A 224 -22.83 5.89 5.00
N GLY A 225 -21.88 6.11 5.92
CA GLY A 225 -22.10 6.84 7.18
C GLY A 225 -22.93 6.07 8.21
N LEU A 226 -22.94 4.73 8.12
CA LEU A 226 -23.54 3.80 9.08
C LEU A 226 -22.44 3.16 9.93
#